data_AF-M2Q4C2-F1
#
_entry.id   AF-M2Q4C2-F1
#
_cell.length_a   1.000
_cell.length_b   1.000
_cell.length_c   1.000
_cell.angle_alpha   90.00
_cell.angle_beta   90.00
_cell.angle_gamma   90.00
#
_symmetry.space_group_name_H-M   'P 1'
#
loop_
_entity.id
_entity.type
_entity.pdbx_description
1 polymer ?
#
loop_
_entity_poly.entity_id
_entity_poly.type
_entity_poly.pdbx_seq_one_letter_code
_entity_poly.pdbx_strand_id
1 'polypeptide(L)'
;MSLYNEFLSQYDYDIRKSGDARWFDQKCTYDVVSIIADCINEYVENSNSEEFTVSDIWHSDYARENVVSIFSKPDPELKAGNEYDKYFGQPIKLLGYSHVLNVRKEKNRYYYSINNQEILDKIALRPMNALNFLYEYISKVLSDSGLMKSFEDFFRIQTKDSYKEVRDNFISFTINNTKINGETECGRIFTKVINPLAFKLKKLGTEKGRISKFVITLNDLQYNRSNWRDELSGKDKSVTRSEYEPTVAQLQARALATYTVNKAKKAVRKFNDIFNNGQSEVCQSTELVKATQAHHIFAQSDYPSIADFIENLIMLTPNQHFSMAHPNNKTQYIDKDFQYVCLIAKSARIHDNLTSDNADKFYDFDDYKYVLNTGLETDEFSSIEYLDFASILDKIDYFYCDELLNNKYSNLIQGNRRVV
;
A
#
# COMPACT_ATOMS: atom_id res chain seq x y z
N MET A 1 12.97 17.78 2.82
CA MET A 1 11.70 17.62 3.56
C MET A 1 10.86 16.68 2.71
N SER A 2 10.16 15.69 3.28
CA SER A 2 9.32 14.79 2.47
C SER A 2 8.12 15.54 1.89
N LEU A 3 7.57 15.05 0.78
CA LEU A 3 6.40 15.65 0.12
C LEU A 3 5.21 15.81 1.08
N TYR A 4 4.94 14.82 1.92
CA TYR A 4 3.86 14.90 2.91
C TYR A 4 4.10 16.03 3.92
N ASN A 5 5.29 16.15 4.49
CA ASN A 5 5.64 17.24 5.39
C ASN A 5 5.49 18.61 4.74
N GLU A 6 5.92 18.77 3.49
CA GLU A 6 5.75 20.03 2.75
C GLU A 6 4.28 20.40 2.62
N PHE A 7 3.43 19.45 2.20
CA PHE A 7 1.99 19.62 2.11
C PHE A 7 1.35 19.94 3.47
N LEU A 8 1.61 19.12 4.49
CA LEU A 8 1.04 19.26 5.83
C LEU A 8 1.50 20.55 6.54
N SER A 9 2.69 21.06 6.23
CA SER A 9 3.21 22.30 6.84
C SER A 9 2.39 23.55 6.49
N GLN A 10 1.56 23.47 5.45
CA GLN A 10 0.72 24.57 4.97
C GLN A 10 -0.52 24.81 5.85
N TYR A 11 -0.83 23.89 6.77
CA TYR A 11 -2.05 23.90 7.56
C TYR A 11 -1.78 23.84 9.07
N ASP A 12 -2.77 24.29 9.84
CA ASP A 12 -2.80 24.25 11.30
C ASP A 12 -3.77 23.17 11.77
N TYR A 13 -3.24 22.12 12.41
CA TYR A 13 -4.01 20.98 12.86
C TYR A 13 -4.29 20.98 14.36
N ASP A 14 -4.11 22.10 15.06
CA ASP A 14 -4.36 22.22 16.50
C ASP A 14 -5.84 21.90 16.84
N ILE A 15 -6.05 20.73 17.44
CA ILE A 15 -7.39 20.22 17.80
C ILE A 15 -8.11 21.16 18.77
N ARG A 16 -7.38 21.93 19.58
CA ARG A 16 -7.97 22.91 20.51
C ARG A 16 -8.69 24.04 19.78
N LYS A 17 -8.27 24.32 18.54
CA LYS A 17 -8.90 25.34 17.67
C LYS A 17 -10.05 24.77 16.86
N SER A 18 -9.85 23.60 16.25
CA SER A 18 -10.87 22.98 15.38
C SER A 18 -12.04 22.39 16.19
N GLY A 19 -11.76 21.85 17.37
CA GLY A 19 -12.71 21.09 18.17
C GLY A 19 -13.17 19.79 17.51
N ASP A 20 -12.54 19.38 16.41
CA ASP A 20 -12.99 18.23 15.61
C ASP A 20 -12.42 16.94 16.18
N ALA A 21 -13.32 16.06 16.58
CA ALA A 21 -12.98 14.74 17.10
C ALA A 21 -12.65 13.72 15.99
N ARG A 22 -12.85 14.09 14.72
CA ARG A 22 -12.75 13.19 13.55
C ARG A 22 -11.46 13.39 12.75
N TRP A 23 -10.46 14.04 13.34
CA TRP A 23 -9.09 14.07 12.80
C TRP A 23 -8.48 12.66 12.70
N PHE A 24 -8.91 11.74 13.58
CA PHE A 24 -8.54 10.33 13.53
C PHE A 24 -9.66 9.44 14.10
N ASP A 25 -9.74 8.20 13.63
CA ASP A 25 -10.82 7.29 14.01
C ASP A 25 -10.37 5.80 13.98
N GLN A 26 -11.18 4.90 14.53
CA GLN A 26 -10.81 3.48 14.74
C GLN A 26 -10.49 2.73 13.43
N LYS A 27 -11.18 3.04 12.33
CA LYS A 27 -11.03 2.36 11.03
C LYS A 27 -9.94 2.97 10.14
N CYS A 28 -9.27 4.03 10.60
CA CYS A 28 -8.21 4.71 9.87
C CYS A 28 -6.86 3.97 9.98
N THR A 29 -6.82 2.69 9.63
CA THR A 29 -5.56 1.95 9.45
C THR A 29 -5.01 2.19 8.05
N TYR A 30 -3.69 2.03 7.88
CA TYR A 30 -2.99 2.39 6.66
C TYR A 30 -3.51 1.62 5.42
N ASP A 31 -3.83 0.34 5.58
CA ASP A 31 -4.42 -0.52 4.56
C ASP A 31 -5.80 -0.02 4.12
N VAL A 32 -6.67 0.30 5.09
CA VAL A 32 -8.01 0.83 4.83
C VAL A 32 -7.93 2.20 4.16
N VAL A 33 -7.09 3.11 4.66
CA VAL A 33 -6.91 4.44 4.06
C VAL A 33 -6.43 4.34 2.61
N SER A 34 -5.50 3.43 2.31
CA SER A 34 -5.04 3.18 0.92
C SER A 34 -6.14 2.65 0.01
N ILE A 35 -7.00 1.76 0.51
CA ILE A 35 -8.16 1.23 -0.23
C ILE A 35 -9.17 2.34 -0.51
N ILE A 36 -9.50 3.16 0.50
CA ILE A 36 -10.50 4.22 0.33
C ILE A 36 -10.00 5.34 -0.59
N ALA A 37 -8.71 5.69 -0.52
CA ALA A 37 -8.10 6.63 -1.46
C ALA A 37 -8.23 6.15 -2.93
N ASP A 38 -7.99 4.86 -3.16
CA ASP A 38 -8.17 4.23 -4.47
C ASP A 38 -9.63 4.27 -4.93
N CYS A 39 -10.60 3.94 -4.06
CA CYS A 39 -12.02 4.07 -4.41
C CYS A 39 -12.43 5.51 -4.77
N ILE A 40 -11.85 6.52 -4.12
CA ILE A 40 -12.11 7.93 -4.45
C ILE A 40 -11.59 8.23 -5.85
N ASN A 41 -10.33 7.88 -6.14
CA ASN A 41 -9.73 8.11 -7.46
C ASN A 41 -10.55 7.45 -8.57
N GLU A 42 -10.93 6.19 -8.38
CA GLU A 42 -11.75 5.44 -9.32
C GLU A 42 -13.13 6.06 -9.52
N TYR A 43 -13.77 6.51 -8.45
CA TYR A 43 -15.06 7.17 -8.57
C TYR A 43 -14.96 8.48 -9.35
N VAL A 44 -13.99 9.35 -9.02
CA VAL A 44 -13.84 10.67 -9.64
C VAL A 44 -13.45 10.53 -11.12
N GLU A 45 -12.55 9.62 -11.46
CA GLU A 45 -12.17 9.35 -12.86
C GLU A 45 -13.36 8.90 -13.72
N ASN A 46 -14.35 8.19 -13.14
CA ASN A 46 -15.48 7.63 -13.88
C ASN A 46 -16.78 8.45 -13.80
N SER A 47 -16.93 9.35 -12.81
CA SER A 47 -18.22 9.99 -12.51
C SER A 47 -18.42 11.38 -13.13
N ASN A 48 -17.40 11.97 -13.79
CA ASN A 48 -17.40 13.36 -14.26
C ASN A 48 -17.84 14.39 -13.19
N SER A 49 -17.85 14.02 -11.90
CA SER A 49 -18.31 14.85 -10.80
C SER A 49 -17.12 15.34 -9.99
N GLU A 50 -17.03 16.65 -9.79
CA GLU A 50 -15.97 17.26 -8.98
C GLU A 50 -16.21 17.05 -7.47
N GLU A 51 -17.47 16.87 -7.06
CA GLU A 51 -17.85 16.60 -5.68
C GLU A 51 -18.48 15.21 -5.53
N PHE A 52 -18.26 14.60 -4.37
CA PHE A 52 -18.82 13.31 -3.98
C PHE A 52 -19.14 13.29 -2.49
N THR A 53 -19.94 12.31 -2.10
CA THR A 53 -20.22 12.01 -0.69
C THR A 53 -19.75 10.61 -0.34
N VAL A 54 -19.67 10.29 0.95
CA VAL A 54 -19.35 8.94 1.43
C VAL A 54 -20.26 7.88 0.80
N SER A 55 -21.55 8.24 0.62
CA SER A 55 -22.54 7.38 -0.04
C SER A 55 -22.16 7.06 -1.49
N ASP A 56 -21.66 8.06 -2.22
CA ASP A 56 -21.39 7.89 -3.65
C ASP A 56 -20.18 6.98 -3.86
N ILE A 57 -19.15 7.10 -3.02
CA ILE A 57 -17.97 6.23 -3.07
C ILE A 57 -18.33 4.77 -2.75
N TRP A 58 -19.07 4.51 -1.67
CA TRP A 58 -19.33 3.12 -1.27
C TRP A 58 -20.31 2.40 -2.19
N HIS A 59 -21.26 3.12 -2.81
CA HIS A 59 -22.18 2.54 -3.79
C HIS A 59 -21.60 2.42 -5.21
N SER A 60 -20.40 2.95 -5.45
CA SER A 60 -19.73 2.83 -6.75
C SER A 60 -19.54 1.37 -7.16
N ASP A 61 -19.66 1.09 -8.46
CA ASP A 61 -19.48 -0.27 -8.99
C ASP A 61 -18.12 -0.83 -8.61
N TYR A 62 -17.08 0.00 -8.72
CA TYR A 62 -15.73 -0.37 -8.32
C TYR A 62 -15.64 -0.81 -6.85
N ALA A 63 -16.18 -0.03 -5.90
CA ALA A 63 -16.14 -0.39 -4.48
C ALA A 63 -16.98 -1.64 -4.18
N ARG A 64 -18.15 -1.78 -4.83
CA ARG A 64 -19.04 -2.93 -4.63
C ARG A 64 -18.41 -4.24 -5.11
N GLU A 65 -17.75 -4.22 -6.25
CA GLU A 65 -17.12 -5.40 -6.84
C GLU A 65 -15.82 -5.79 -6.12
N ASN A 66 -15.02 -4.81 -5.70
CA ASN A 66 -13.64 -5.04 -5.30
C ASN A 66 -13.38 -4.95 -3.79
N VAL A 67 -14.19 -4.19 -3.05
CA VAL A 67 -13.86 -3.76 -1.68
C VAL A 67 -14.85 -4.26 -0.64
N VAL A 68 -16.11 -4.47 -1.00
CA VAL A 68 -17.13 -4.97 -0.08
C VAL A 68 -16.68 -6.28 0.56
N SER A 69 -16.26 -7.27 -0.23
CA SER A 69 -15.81 -8.58 0.25
C SER A 69 -14.59 -8.54 1.20
N ILE A 70 -13.82 -7.45 1.20
CA ILE A 70 -12.67 -7.25 2.11
C ILE A 70 -13.15 -6.89 3.54
N PHE A 71 -14.24 -6.13 3.64
CA PHE A 71 -14.73 -5.57 4.91
C PHE A 71 -16.03 -6.23 5.41
N SER A 72 -16.76 -6.95 4.56
CA SER A 72 -17.97 -7.67 4.95
C SER A 72 -17.65 -8.89 5.81
N LYS A 73 -18.42 -9.08 6.88
CA LYS A 73 -18.72 -10.45 7.33
C LYS A 73 -19.78 -11.03 6.37
N PRO A 74 -19.74 -12.34 6.04
CA PRO A 74 -20.83 -12.97 5.30
C PRO A 74 -22.04 -13.03 6.23
N ASP A 75 -22.90 -12.03 6.15
CA ASP A 75 -24.22 -12.08 6.76
C ASP A 75 -25.20 -11.34 5.84
N PRO A 76 -26.25 -12.01 5.35
CA PRO A 76 -27.27 -11.37 4.53
C PRO A 76 -28.20 -10.53 5.43
N GLU A 77 -28.67 -9.42 4.89
CA GLU A 77 -29.68 -8.50 5.46
C GLU A 77 -29.17 -7.37 6.39
N LEU A 78 -29.17 -6.16 5.81
CA LEU A 78 -29.44 -4.85 6.42
C LEU A 78 -28.54 -4.32 7.56
N LYS A 79 -27.74 -5.14 8.26
CA LYS A 79 -26.83 -4.67 9.33
C LYS A 79 -25.47 -4.16 8.82
N ALA A 80 -25.13 -4.46 7.57
CA ALA A 80 -23.84 -4.13 6.98
C ALA A 80 -23.67 -2.62 6.65
N GLY A 81 -24.77 -1.89 6.40
CA GLY A 81 -24.73 -0.46 6.03
C GLY A 81 -23.99 0.41 7.06
N ASN A 82 -24.29 0.22 8.35
CA ASN A 82 -23.65 0.96 9.44
C ASN A 82 -22.15 0.66 9.59
N GLU A 83 -21.68 -0.50 9.12
CA GLU A 83 -20.25 -0.84 9.14
C GLU A 83 -19.53 -0.19 7.96
N TYR A 84 -20.10 -0.23 6.76
CA TYR A 84 -19.54 0.47 5.59
C TYR A 84 -19.50 1.98 5.78
N ASP A 85 -20.54 2.58 6.38
CA ASP A 85 -20.53 4.00 6.74
C ASP A 85 -19.31 4.37 7.61
N LYS A 86 -18.82 3.42 8.43
CA LYS A 86 -17.59 3.61 9.22
C LYS A 86 -16.34 3.35 8.41
N TYR A 87 -16.27 2.27 7.62
CA TYR A 87 -15.09 1.93 6.82
C TYR A 87 -14.79 2.95 5.71
N PHE A 88 -15.83 3.50 5.08
CA PHE A 88 -15.67 4.56 4.09
C PHE A 88 -15.64 5.92 4.77
N GLY A 89 -16.59 6.17 5.68
CA GLY A 89 -16.75 7.51 6.26
C GLY A 89 -15.62 7.95 7.18
N GLN A 90 -14.99 7.05 7.96
CA GLN A 90 -13.89 7.46 8.85
C GLN A 90 -12.62 7.85 8.07
N PRO A 91 -12.11 7.03 7.13
CA PRO A 91 -10.97 7.43 6.30
C PRO A 91 -11.25 8.66 5.44
N ILE A 92 -12.45 8.81 4.85
CA ILE A 92 -12.80 10.02 4.08
C ILE A 92 -12.76 11.26 4.97
N LYS A 93 -13.26 11.19 6.21
CA LYS A 93 -13.17 12.30 7.17
C LYS A 93 -11.74 12.61 7.56
N LEU A 94 -10.89 11.60 7.78
CA LEU A 94 -9.47 11.81 8.02
C LEU A 94 -8.81 12.52 6.83
N LEU A 95 -9.08 12.07 5.60
CA LEU A 95 -8.55 12.70 4.39
C LEU A 95 -9.06 14.15 4.24
N GLY A 96 -10.31 14.41 4.62
CA GLY A 96 -10.85 15.77 4.71
C GLY A 96 -10.17 16.64 5.77
N TYR A 97 -9.99 16.15 6.99
CA TYR A 97 -9.30 16.89 8.06
C TYR A 97 -7.83 17.15 7.71
N SER A 98 -7.17 16.20 7.05
CA SER A 98 -5.79 16.35 6.59
C SER A 98 -5.61 17.33 5.43
N HIS A 99 -6.70 17.88 4.88
CA HIS A 99 -6.74 18.69 3.68
C HIS A 99 -6.38 17.96 2.38
N VAL A 100 -6.21 16.64 2.37
CA VAL A 100 -6.08 15.89 1.09
C VAL A 100 -7.37 15.99 0.28
N LEU A 101 -8.50 16.05 0.97
CA LEU A 101 -9.80 16.39 0.41
C LEU A 101 -10.27 17.75 0.92
N ASN A 102 -10.99 18.48 0.08
CA ASN A 102 -11.82 19.60 0.51
C ASN A 102 -13.10 19.07 1.17
N VAL A 103 -13.64 19.83 2.13
CA VAL A 103 -14.88 19.46 2.83
C VAL A 103 -15.86 20.63 2.78
N ARG A 104 -17.02 20.42 2.17
CA ARG A 104 -18.14 21.36 2.16
C ARG A 104 -19.33 20.74 2.86
N LYS A 105 -19.89 21.46 3.84
CA LYS A 105 -21.13 21.03 4.52
C LYS A 105 -22.31 21.82 3.99
N GLU A 106 -23.32 21.11 3.51
CA GLU A 106 -24.60 21.70 3.13
C GLU A 106 -25.73 21.02 3.89
N LYS A 107 -26.44 21.80 4.71
CA LYS A 107 -27.44 21.29 5.67
C LYS A 107 -26.83 20.18 6.55
N ASN A 108 -27.33 18.94 6.42
CA ASN A 108 -26.86 17.79 7.18
C ASN A 108 -25.93 16.86 6.36
N ARG A 109 -25.57 17.23 5.14
CA ARG A 109 -24.74 16.40 4.25
C ARG A 109 -23.35 17.01 4.09
N TYR A 110 -22.35 16.14 4.01
CA TYR A 110 -20.97 16.49 3.73
C TYR A 110 -20.64 16.08 2.29
N TYR A 111 -20.06 17.02 1.57
CA TYR A 111 -19.54 16.89 0.22
C TYR A 111 -18.02 17.04 0.27
N TYR A 112 -17.35 16.25 -0.54
CA TYR A 112 -15.90 16.20 -0.62
C TYR A 112 -15.48 16.38 -2.06
N SER A 113 -14.33 17.00 -2.27
CA SER A 113 -13.65 17.04 -3.56
C SER A 113 -12.15 16.85 -3.34
N ILE A 114 -11.42 16.45 -4.37
CA ILE A 114 -9.97 16.25 -4.26
C ILE A 114 -9.31 17.62 -4.13
N ASN A 115 -8.54 17.84 -3.07
CA ASN A 115 -7.74 19.06 -2.90
C ASN A 115 -6.30 18.86 -3.40
N ASN A 116 -5.73 17.68 -3.15
CA ASN A 116 -4.40 17.35 -3.63
C ASN A 116 -4.37 15.93 -4.25
N GLN A 117 -4.41 15.88 -5.58
CA GLN A 117 -4.42 14.64 -6.35
C GLN A 117 -3.13 13.84 -6.15
N GLU A 118 -1.98 14.51 -6.10
CA GLU A 118 -0.66 13.88 -5.96
C GLU A 118 -0.52 13.10 -4.64
N ILE A 119 -0.93 13.73 -3.53
CA ILE A 119 -0.94 13.07 -2.22
C ILE A 119 -1.92 11.90 -2.21
N LEU A 120 -3.13 12.09 -2.77
CA LEU A 120 -4.15 11.04 -2.80
C LEU A 120 -3.70 9.84 -3.64
N ASP A 121 -3.10 10.07 -4.81
CA ASP A 121 -2.53 9.05 -5.69
C ASP A 121 -1.41 8.28 -5.00
N LYS A 122 -0.52 8.96 -4.26
CA LYS A 122 0.53 8.27 -3.51
C LYS A 122 -0.03 7.40 -2.39
N ILE A 123 -1.01 7.89 -1.63
CA ILE A 123 -1.69 7.11 -0.58
C ILE A 123 -2.40 5.90 -1.19
N ALA A 124 -3.07 6.09 -2.33
CA ALA A 124 -3.73 5.04 -3.05
C ALA A 124 -2.71 4.01 -3.56
N LEU A 125 -1.57 4.40 -4.13
CA LEU A 125 -0.65 3.51 -4.85
C LEU A 125 -0.27 2.24 -4.08
N ARG A 126 0.19 2.38 -2.82
CA ARG A 126 0.56 1.24 -1.98
C ARG A 126 0.32 1.51 -0.50
N PRO A 127 -0.03 0.49 0.31
CA PRO A 127 -0.30 0.68 1.73
C PRO A 127 0.85 1.33 2.51
N MET A 128 2.11 1.05 2.16
CA MET A 128 3.26 1.64 2.86
C MET A 128 3.31 3.18 2.71
N ASN A 129 2.86 3.71 1.56
CA ASN A 129 2.74 5.16 1.37
C ASN A 129 1.66 5.76 2.28
N ALA A 130 0.52 5.09 2.40
CA ALA A 130 -0.51 5.49 3.36
C ALA A 130 0.02 5.46 4.80
N LEU A 131 0.86 4.48 5.16
CA LEU A 131 1.49 4.42 6.47
C LEU A 131 2.50 5.57 6.70
N ASN A 132 3.29 5.91 5.69
CA ASN A 132 4.19 7.07 5.71
C ASN A 132 3.39 8.37 5.90
N PHE A 133 2.32 8.55 5.12
CA PHE A 133 1.42 9.69 5.26
C PHE A 133 0.82 9.77 6.68
N LEU A 134 0.28 8.67 7.20
CA LEU A 134 -0.30 8.65 8.55
C LEU A 134 0.75 8.98 9.62
N TYR A 135 1.98 8.48 9.50
CA TYR A 135 3.06 8.82 10.42
C TYR A 135 3.33 10.33 10.47
N GLU A 136 3.47 10.97 9.30
CA GLU A 136 3.75 12.40 9.21
C GLU A 136 2.54 13.25 9.64
N TYR A 137 1.35 12.89 9.18
CA TYR A 137 0.09 13.54 9.54
C TYR A 137 -0.17 13.49 11.05
N ILE A 138 -0.09 12.31 11.66
CA ILE A 138 -0.25 12.16 13.12
C ILE A 138 0.80 13.00 13.85
N SER A 139 2.06 12.96 13.39
CA SER A 139 3.14 13.71 14.03
C SER A 139 2.88 15.22 13.99
N LYS A 140 2.38 15.72 12.86
CA LYS A 140 2.00 17.13 12.71
C LYS A 140 0.84 17.50 13.63
N VAL A 141 -0.25 16.71 13.65
CA VAL A 141 -1.41 16.99 14.51
C VAL A 141 -1.03 17.00 15.99
N LEU A 142 -0.24 16.02 16.45
CA LEU A 142 0.22 15.95 17.83
C LEU A 142 1.13 17.13 18.18
N SER A 143 1.94 17.60 17.24
CA SER A 143 2.84 18.76 17.45
C SER A 143 2.03 20.06 17.57
N ASP A 144 1.15 20.33 16.61
CA ASP A 144 0.30 21.54 16.61
C ASP A 144 -0.62 21.60 17.83
N SER A 145 -1.10 20.44 18.28
CA SER A 145 -1.96 20.29 19.45
C SER A 145 -1.21 20.31 20.79
N GLY A 146 0.13 20.35 20.79
CA GLY A 146 0.95 20.34 22.00
C GLY A 146 1.00 19.00 22.75
N LEU A 147 0.67 17.89 22.08
CA LEU A 147 0.70 16.54 22.66
C LEU A 147 2.01 15.78 22.38
N MET A 148 2.77 16.18 21.36
CA MET A 148 3.94 15.43 20.87
C MET A 148 4.93 15.11 21.99
N LYS A 149 5.17 16.05 22.91
CA LYS A 149 6.09 15.87 24.03
C LYS A 149 5.78 14.63 24.88
N SER A 150 4.50 14.39 25.15
CA SER A 150 4.07 13.22 25.93
C SER A 150 4.33 11.90 25.19
N PHE A 151 4.22 11.90 23.86
CA PHE A 151 4.54 10.75 23.02
C PHE A 151 6.05 10.49 22.96
N GLU A 152 6.85 11.54 22.76
CA GLU A 152 8.32 11.45 22.76
C GLU A 152 8.85 10.91 24.10
N ASP A 153 8.29 11.35 25.22
CA ASP A 153 8.67 10.88 26.54
C ASP A 153 8.36 9.38 26.71
N PHE A 154 7.22 8.90 26.23
CA PHE A 154 6.93 7.47 26.18
C PHE A 154 7.91 6.70 25.29
N PHE A 155 8.20 7.18 24.07
CA PHE A 155 9.12 6.50 23.14
C PHE A 155 10.56 6.46 23.63
N ARG A 156 10.94 7.39 24.53
CA ARG A 156 12.23 7.39 25.22
C ARG A 156 12.26 6.40 26.40
N ILE A 157 11.22 6.36 27.23
CA ILE A 157 11.21 5.65 28.53
C ILE A 157 10.73 4.20 28.41
N GLN A 158 9.66 3.95 27.65
CA GLN A 158 9.14 2.61 27.33
C GLN A 158 8.77 1.72 28.54
N THR A 159 8.27 2.33 29.63
CA THR A 159 7.76 1.63 30.82
C THR A 159 6.23 1.63 30.91
N LYS A 160 5.66 0.75 31.74
CA LYS A 160 4.21 0.73 32.02
C LYS A 160 3.68 2.07 32.51
N ASP A 161 4.44 2.77 33.35
CA ASP A 161 4.05 4.07 33.89
C ASP A 161 4.05 5.15 32.82
N SER A 162 5.11 5.23 32.01
CA SER A 162 5.17 6.19 30.89
C SER A 162 4.08 5.93 29.83
N TYR A 163 3.71 4.66 29.62
CA TYR A 163 2.59 4.29 28.75
C TYR A 163 1.24 4.78 29.31
N LYS A 164 1.01 4.57 30.60
CA LYS A 164 -0.20 5.03 31.28
C LYS A 164 -0.29 6.55 31.18
N GLU A 165 0.80 7.26 31.42
CA GLU A 165 0.87 8.72 31.35
C GLU A 165 0.49 9.25 29.95
N VAL A 166 1.14 8.77 28.88
CA VAL A 166 0.81 9.23 27.52
C VAL A 166 -0.63 8.90 27.13
N ARG A 167 -1.14 7.73 27.55
CA ARG A 167 -2.52 7.31 27.28
C ARG A 167 -3.52 8.21 28.01
N ASP A 168 -3.30 8.46 29.30
CA ASP A 168 -4.18 9.29 30.11
C ASP A 168 -4.17 10.74 29.61
N ASN A 169 -2.98 11.29 29.30
CA ASN A 169 -2.84 12.62 28.69
C ASN A 169 -3.62 12.74 27.38
N PHE A 170 -3.53 11.75 26.49
CA PHE A 170 -4.28 11.73 25.24
C PHE A 170 -5.79 11.66 25.44
N ILE A 171 -6.25 10.80 26.37
CA ILE A 171 -7.68 10.65 26.68
C ILE A 171 -8.24 11.94 27.26
N SER A 172 -7.59 12.51 28.28
CA SER A 172 -8.00 13.77 28.90
C SER A 172 -8.00 14.92 27.90
N PHE A 173 -6.97 15.02 27.05
CA PHE A 173 -6.91 16.03 26.00
C PHE A 173 -8.10 15.90 25.04
N THR A 174 -8.39 14.69 24.58
CA THR A 174 -9.46 14.45 23.59
C THR A 174 -10.83 14.80 24.18
N ILE A 175 -11.11 14.40 25.42
CA ILE A 175 -12.37 14.72 26.11
C ILE A 175 -12.54 16.22 26.34
N ASN A 176 -11.46 16.91 26.71
CA ASN A 176 -11.53 18.34 27.03
C ASN A 176 -11.65 19.25 25.79
N ASN A 177 -11.19 18.79 24.62
CA ASN A 177 -11.07 19.63 23.42
C ASN A 177 -11.96 19.18 22.25
N THR A 178 -12.71 18.08 22.37
CA THR A 178 -13.56 17.57 21.28
C THR A 178 -14.95 17.17 21.79
N LYS A 179 -15.81 16.71 20.89
CA LYS A 179 -17.15 16.20 21.24
C LYS A 179 -17.17 14.73 21.71
N ILE A 180 -16.03 14.06 21.78
CA ILE A 180 -15.95 12.68 22.28
C ILE A 180 -15.92 12.71 23.81
N ASN A 181 -16.90 12.04 24.43
CA ASN A 181 -17.08 12.08 25.88
C ASN A 181 -16.73 10.75 26.58
N GLY A 182 -16.31 9.72 25.84
CA GLY A 182 -16.12 8.37 26.37
C GLY A 182 -14.68 7.86 26.26
N GLU A 183 -14.09 7.46 27.39
CA GLU A 183 -12.70 6.93 27.44
C GLU A 183 -12.48 5.71 26.53
N THR A 184 -13.53 4.90 26.31
CA THR A 184 -13.44 3.70 25.45
C THR A 184 -13.21 4.07 23.99
N GLU A 185 -13.85 5.13 23.48
CA GLU A 185 -13.62 5.61 22.11
C GLU A 185 -12.23 6.22 21.99
N CYS A 186 -11.84 7.07 22.96
CA CYS A 186 -10.50 7.65 23.02
C CYS A 186 -9.39 6.57 23.03
N GLY A 187 -9.55 5.50 23.81
CA GLY A 187 -8.58 4.40 23.87
C GLY A 187 -8.44 3.63 22.55
N ARG A 188 -9.53 3.51 21.77
CA ARG A 188 -9.49 2.90 20.43
C ARG A 188 -8.76 3.78 19.43
N ILE A 189 -9.00 5.10 19.47
CA ILE A 189 -8.30 6.08 18.63
C ILE A 189 -6.82 6.13 19.00
N PHE A 190 -6.50 6.21 20.31
CA PHE A 190 -5.14 6.23 20.82
C PHE A 190 -4.29 5.08 20.26
N THR A 191 -4.88 3.89 20.15
CA THR A 191 -4.20 2.73 19.55
C THR A 191 -3.82 2.94 18.09
N LYS A 192 -4.69 3.58 17.31
CA LYS A 192 -4.44 3.86 15.91
C LYS A 192 -3.53 5.06 15.69
N VAL A 193 -3.33 5.89 16.71
CA VAL A 193 -2.39 7.02 16.72
C VAL A 193 -0.99 6.57 17.12
N ILE A 194 -0.85 5.85 18.25
CA ILE A 194 0.46 5.53 18.81
C ILE A 194 1.20 4.43 18.04
N ASN A 195 0.49 3.44 17.50
CA ASN A 195 1.15 2.29 16.88
C ASN A 195 1.84 2.61 15.54
N PRO A 196 1.28 3.45 14.63
CA PRO A 196 2.02 3.88 13.44
C PRO A 196 3.33 4.59 13.77
N LEU A 197 3.33 5.45 14.81
CA LEU A 197 4.54 6.10 15.32
C LEU A 197 5.52 5.07 15.89
N ALA A 198 5.04 4.17 16.74
CA ALA A 198 5.86 3.13 17.35
C ALA A 198 6.53 2.22 16.31
N PHE A 199 5.80 1.82 15.27
CA PHE A 199 6.34 1.02 14.17
C PHE A 199 7.49 1.74 13.45
N LYS A 200 7.27 3.00 13.04
CA LYS A 200 8.30 3.79 12.33
C LYS A 200 9.54 4.04 13.19
N LEU A 201 9.35 4.19 14.51
CA LEU A 201 10.44 4.38 15.47
C LEU A 201 11.05 3.07 15.98
N LYS A 202 10.54 1.90 15.56
CA LYS A 202 10.93 0.57 16.06
C LYS A 202 10.80 0.46 17.60
N LYS A 203 9.67 0.91 18.14
CA LYS A 203 9.35 0.99 19.58
C LYS A 203 8.17 0.11 19.99
N LEU A 204 8.00 -0.06 21.30
CA LEU A 204 6.78 -0.57 21.91
C LEU A 204 5.64 0.45 21.68
N GLY A 205 4.42 -0.07 21.59
CA GLY A 205 3.21 0.71 21.43
C GLY A 205 2.12 0.16 22.34
N THR A 206 0.92 -0.02 21.80
CA THR A 206 -0.22 -0.58 22.51
C THR A 206 -0.71 -1.89 21.91
N GLU A 207 -1.01 -2.84 22.80
CA GLU A 207 -1.67 -4.10 22.50
C GLU A 207 -2.78 -4.35 23.53
N LYS A 208 -4.03 -4.54 23.07
CA LYS A 208 -5.19 -4.82 23.95
C LYS A 208 -5.34 -3.79 25.09
N GLY A 209 -5.03 -2.52 24.82
CA GLY A 209 -5.14 -1.41 25.77
C GLY A 209 -4.04 -1.36 26.83
N ARG A 210 -2.94 -2.10 26.65
CA ARG A 210 -1.75 -2.09 27.50
C ARG A 210 -0.50 -1.85 26.64
N ILE A 211 0.62 -1.50 27.26
CA ILE A 211 1.91 -1.47 26.57
C ILE A 211 2.19 -2.83 25.91
N SER A 212 2.65 -2.81 24.65
CA SER A 212 2.98 -4.05 23.93
C SER A 212 4.18 -4.76 24.58
N LYS A 213 4.19 -6.09 24.52
CA LYS A 213 5.32 -6.89 25.02
C LYS A 213 6.55 -6.79 24.10
N PHE A 214 6.30 -6.64 22.81
CA PHE A 214 7.31 -6.57 21.76
C PHE A 214 7.15 -5.27 20.95
N VAL A 215 8.17 -4.94 20.16
CA VAL A 215 8.14 -3.83 19.21
C VAL A 215 6.98 -4.04 18.23
N ILE A 216 6.27 -2.95 17.91
CA ILE A 216 5.17 -2.99 16.97
C ILE A 216 5.69 -3.37 15.59
N THR A 217 5.08 -4.39 14.99
CA THR A 217 5.35 -4.87 13.63
C THR A 217 4.29 -4.36 12.66
N LEU A 218 4.52 -4.53 11.35
CA LEU A 218 3.55 -4.12 10.33
C LEU A 218 2.19 -4.85 10.51
N ASN A 219 2.23 -6.12 10.90
CA ASN A 219 1.03 -6.94 11.11
C ASN A 219 0.18 -6.44 12.28
N ASP A 220 0.80 -5.79 13.29
CA ASP A 220 0.07 -5.19 14.41
C ASP A 220 -0.77 -3.98 14.01
N LEU A 221 -0.44 -3.35 12.86
CA LEU A 221 -1.11 -2.17 12.33
C LEU A 221 -2.30 -2.51 11.42
N GLN A 222 -2.26 -3.67 10.77
CA GLN A 222 -3.27 -4.10 9.80
C GLN A 222 -4.66 -4.20 10.43
N TYR A 223 -5.69 -3.90 9.63
CA TYR A 223 -7.06 -4.06 10.07
C TYR A 223 -7.40 -5.54 10.26
N ASN A 224 -7.15 -6.34 9.22
CA ASN A 224 -7.31 -7.79 9.25
C ASN A 224 -5.99 -8.44 9.66
N ARG A 225 -5.82 -8.69 10.97
CA ARG A 225 -4.60 -9.28 11.56
C ARG A 225 -4.26 -10.69 11.08
N SER A 226 -5.17 -11.37 10.38
CA SER A 226 -4.85 -12.63 9.71
C SER A 226 -3.78 -12.34 8.67
N ASN A 227 -2.57 -12.87 8.89
CA ASN A 227 -1.50 -12.87 7.89
C ASN A 227 -1.98 -13.64 6.66
N TRP A 228 -2.68 -12.95 5.77
CA TRP A 228 -3.17 -13.56 4.53
C TRP A 228 -2.01 -14.13 3.70
N ARG A 229 -0.81 -13.52 3.81
CA ARG A 229 0.42 -13.99 3.17
C ARG A 229 0.86 -15.37 3.69
N ASP A 230 0.61 -15.68 4.96
CA ASP A 230 0.87 -16.99 5.57
C ASP A 230 -0.29 -17.98 5.31
N GLU A 231 -1.54 -17.49 5.30
CA GLU A 231 -2.72 -18.32 5.03
C GLU A 231 -2.77 -18.85 3.58
N LEU A 232 -2.12 -18.17 2.63
CA LEU A 232 -1.98 -18.63 1.24
C LEU A 232 -0.91 -19.71 1.05
N SER A 233 0.14 -19.69 1.87
CA SER A 233 1.28 -20.63 1.80
C SER A 233 1.04 -21.92 2.61
N GLY A 234 0.14 -21.89 3.60
CA GLY A 234 -0.14 -23.00 4.53
C GLY A 234 -1.23 -24.00 4.11
N LYS A 235 -1.39 -24.35 2.82
CA LYS A 235 -2.28 -25.46 2.47
C LYS A 235 -1.62 -26.80 2.81
N ASP A 236 -2.12 -27.46 3.85
CA ASP A 236 -1.91 -28.89 4.05
C ASP A 236 -2.43 -29.63 2.81
N LYS A 237 -1.51 -30.25 2.05
CA LYS A 237 -1.81 -30.93 0.77
C LYS A 237 -2.69 -32.19 0.97
N SER A 238 -3.04 -32.54 2.20
CA SER A 238 -3.81 -33.73 2.57
C SER A 238 -5.33 -33.55 2.57
N VAL A 239 -5.87 -32.32 2.53
CA VAL A 239 -7.33 -32.07 2.57
C VAL A 239 -7.87 -31.84 1.15
N THR A 240 -8.86 -32.64 0.75
CA THR A 240 -9.51 -32.51 -0.56
C THR A 240 -10.26 -31.18 -0.67
N ARG A 241 -10.26 -30.56 -1.87
CA ARG A 241 -10.96 -29.28 -2.14
C ARG A 241 -12.46 -29.31 -1.80
N SER A 242 -13.06 -30.50 -1.70
CA SER A 242 -14.47 -30.73 -1.41
C SER A 242 -14.84 -30.69 0.07
N GLU A 243 -13.87 -30.74 1.00
CA GLU A 243 -14.14 -30.88 2.44
C GLU A 243 -13.70 -29.66 3.27
N TYR A 244 -13.07 -28.66 2.65
CA TYR A 244 -12.56 -27.48 3.33
C TYR A 244 -13.41 -26.24 3.04
N GLU A 245 -14.33 -25.89 3.95
CA GLU A 245 -14.97 -24.58 3.96
C GLU A 245 -13.99 -23.53 4.52
N PRO A 246 -13.57 -22.53 3.73
CA PRO A 246 -12.68 -21.49 4.21
C PRO A 246 -13.38 -20.63 5.26
N THR A 247 -12.65 -20.23 6.30
CA THR A 247 -13.17 -19.31 7.31
C THR A 247 -13.43 -17.92 6.71
N VAL A 248 -14.25 -17.11 7.38
CA VAL A 248 -14.51 -15.72 6.98
C VAL A 248 -13.21 -14.91 6.85
N ALA A 249 -12.28 -15.09 7.79
CA ALA A 249 -11.00 -14.40 7.78
C ALA A 249 -10.18 -14.76 6.53
N GLN A 250 -10.17 -16.05 6.16
CA GLN A 250 -9.49 -16.52 4.95
C GLN A 250 -10.12 -16.01 3.65
N LEU A 251 -11.46 -15.86 3.62
CA LEU A 251 -12.14 -15.27 2.49
C LEU A 251 -11.79 -13.77 2.33
N GLN A 252 -11.81 -13.02 3.42
CA GLN A 252 -11.40 -11.60 3.44
C GLN A 252 -9.93 -11.41 3.06
N ALA A 253 -9.06 -12.27 3.58
CA ALA A 253 -7.65 -12.36 3.23
C ALA A 253 -7.42 -12.55 1.72
N ARG A 254 -8.13 -13.52 1.11
CA ARG A 254 -8.07 -13.77 -0.34
C ARG A 254 -8.62 -12.61 -1.17
N ALA A 255 -9.72 -11.99 -0.71
CA ALA A 255 -10.30 -10.82 -1.36
C ALA A 255 -9.30 -9.65 -1.36
N LEU A 256 -8.67 -9.37 -0.21
CA LEU A 256 -7.65 -8.33 -0.08
C LEU A 256 -6.43 -8.60 -0.97
N ALA A 257 -5.94 -9.84 -1.00
CA ALA A 257 -4.83 -10.24 -1.86
C ALA A 257 -5.17 -10.03 -3.35
N THR A 258 -6.35 -10.46 -3.78
CA THR A 258 -6.81 -10.31 -5.16
C THR A 258 -6.92 -8.84 -5.54
N TYR A 259 -7.53 -8.04 -4.67
CA TYR A 259 -7.70 -6.61 -4.87
C TYR A 259 -6.35 -5.88 -5.00
N THR A 260 -5.43 -6.11 -4.06
CA THR A 260 -4.11 -5.43 -4.05
C THR A 260 -3.28 -5.78 -5.28
N VAL A 261 -3.29 -7.03 -5.73
CA VAL A 261 -2.63 -7.45 -6.98
C VAL A 261 -3.25 -6.78 -8.21
N ASN A 262 -4.58 -6.75 -8.31
CA ASN A 262 -5.26 -6.13 -9.46
C ASN A 262 -5.03 -4.62 -9.50
N LYS A 263 -5.05 -3.97 -8.35
CA LYS A 263 -4.71 -2.55 -8.19
C LYS A 263 -3.28 -2.25 -8.62
N ALA A 264 -2.30 -3.05 -8.19
CA ALA A 264 -0.90 -2.92 -8.61
C ALA A 264 -0.74 -3.07 -10.14
N LYS A 265 -1.41 -4.07 -10.74
CA LYS A 265 -1.43 -4.26 -12.20
C LYS A 265 -2.04 -3.06 -12.93
N LYS A 266 -3.14 -2.50 -12.40
CA LYS A 266 -3.77 -1.30 -12.96
C LYS A 266 -2.83 -0.09 -12.88
N ALA A 267 -2.17 0.12 -11.74
CA ALA A 267 -1.22 1.20 -11.54
C ALA A 267 -0.04 1.13 -12.53
N VAL A 268 0.56 -0.05 -12.71
CA VAL A 268 1.68 -0.25 -13.65
C VAL A 268 1.25 -0.02 -15.10
N ARG A 269 0.05 -0.46 -15.49
CA ARG A 269 -0.52 -0.16 -16.81
C ARG A 269 -0.68 1.35 -17.02
N LYS A 270 -1.34 2.04 -16.09
CA LYS A 270 -1.56 3.49 -16.17
C LYS A 270 -0.23 4.25 -16.25
N PHE A 271 0.75 3.88 -15.42
CA PHE A 271 2.09 4.46 -15.45
C PHE A 271 2.76 4.24 -16.81
N ASN A 272 2.73 3.02 -17.34
CA ASN A 272 3.32 2.70 -18.64
C ASN A 272 2.63 3.44 -19.80
N ASP A 273 1.30 3.59 -19.75
CA ASP A 273 0.55 4.34 -20.77
C ASP A 273 0.94 5.82 -20.79
N ILE A 274 1.10 6.44 -19.61
CA ILE A 274 1.46 7.85 -19.47
C ILE A 274 2.94 8.10 -19.83
N PHE A 275 3.86 7.35 -19.22
CA PHE A 275 5.29 7.66 -19.26
C PHE A 275 6.09 6.90 -20.32
N ASN A 276 5.54 5.80 -20.84
CA ASN A 276 6.18 4.96 -21.86
C ASN A 276 5.28 4.79 -23.09
N ASN A 277 4.24 5.62 -23.24
CA ASN A 277 3.28 5.56 -24.34
C ASN A 277 2.77 4.13 -24.58
N GLY A 278 2.52 3.37 -23.52
CA GLY A 278 2.01 2.00 -23.58
C GLY A 278 2.92 1.01 -24.33
N GLN A 279 4.21 1.32 -24.53
CA GLN A 279 5.18 0.41 -25.14
C GLN A 279 5.61 -0.67 -24.12
N SER A 280 6.24 -1.74 -24.60
CA SER A 280 6.80 -2.73 -23.67
C SER A 280 7.99 -2.15 -22.91
N GLU A 281 8.11 -2.55 -21.65
CA GLU A 281 9.32 -2.32 -20.85
C GLU A 281 10.50 -3.16 -21.37
N VAL A 282 10.24 -4.33 -21.99
CA VAL A 282 11.26 -5.10 -22.71
C VAL A 282 11.40 -4.55 -24.12
N CYS A 283 12.51 -3.87 -24.37
CA CYS A 283 12.87 -3.29 -25.65
C CYS A 283 13.16 -4.39 -26.68
N GLN A 284 12.30 -4.48 -27.70
CA GLN A 284 12.46 -5.41 -28.82
C GLN A 284 11.90 -4.76 -30.08
N SER A 285 12.74 -4.55 -31.11
CA SER A 285 12.36 -3.81 -32.32
C SER A 285 11.24 -4.45 -33.15
N THR A 286 11.06 -5.76 -33.01
CA THR A 286 9.99 -6.51 -33.70
C THR A 286 8.62 -6.39 -33.02
N GLU A 287 8.57 -5.86 -31.80
CA GLU A 287 7.33 -5.73 -31.02
C GLU A 287 6.71 -4.35 -31.24
N LEU A 288 5.82 -4.26 -32.23
CA LEU A 288 5.21 -3.00 -32.68
C LEU A 288 3.85 -2.70 -32.02
N VAL A 289 3.32 -3.62 -31.22
CA VAL A 289 2.01 -3.47 -30.56
C VAL A 289 2.16 -2.93 -29.14
N LYS A 290 1.07 -2.37 -28.60
CA LYS A 290 1.04 -1.89 -27.21
C LYS A 290 1.21 -3.04 -26.22
N ALA A 291 1.89 -2.75 -25.11
CA ALA A 291 2.01 -3.64 -23.98
C ALA A 291 0.72 -3.61 -23.15
N THR A 292 -0.06 -4.70 -23.22
CA THR A 292 -1.33 -4.83 -22.51
C THR A 292 -1.25 -5.80 -21.33
N GLN A 293 -0.12 -6.50 -21.21
CA GLN A 293 0.08 -7.58 -20.25
C GLN A 293 0.95 -7.09 -19.09
N ALA A 294 0.35 -6.93 -17.91
CA ALA A 294 1.09 -6.71 -16.67
C ALA A 294 1.52 -8.09 -16.13
N HIS A 295 2.73 -8.49 -16.50
CA HIS A 295 3.29 -9.80 -16.20
C HIS A 295 4.04 -9.78 -14.87
N HIS A 296 3.89 -10.84 -14.08
CA HIS A 296 4.65 -11.04 -12.85
C HIS A 296 6.01 -11.64 -13.19
N ILE A 297 7.11 -10.93 -12.94
CA ILE A 297 8.47 -11.42 -13.21
C ILE A 297 8.75 -12.67 -12.38
N PHE A 298 8.40 -12.64 -11.09
CA PHE A 298 8.31 -13.80 -10.22
C PHE A 298 6.84 -14.19 -10.05
N ALA A 299 6.48 -15.43 -10.43
CA ALA A 299 5.11 -15.89 -10.53
C ALA A 299 4.31 -15.70 -9.23
N GLN A 300 3.08 -15.19 -9.35
CA GLN A 300 2.16 -15.02 -8.21
C GLN A 300 1.85 -16.34 -7.47
N SER A 301 1.85 -17.48 -8.18
CA SER A 301 1.60 -18.78 -7.56
C SER A 301 2.70 -19.20 -6.58
N ASP A 302 3.94 -18.83 -6.91
CA ASP A 302 5.13 -19.29 -6.21
C ASP A 302 5.55 -18.25 -5.16
N TYR A 303 5.34 -16.96 -5.46
CA TYR A 303 5.72 -15.84 -4.62
C TYR A 303 4.54 -14.89 -4.31
N PRO A 304 3.48 -15.37 -3.64
CA PRO A 304 2.28 -14.57 -3.35
C PRO A 304 2.56 -13.36 -2.45
N SER A 305 3.65 -13.37 -1.66
CA SER A 305 4.04 -12.28 -0.75
C SER A 305 4.56 -11.04 -1.45
N ILE A 306 4.99 -11.16 -2.72
CA ILE A 306 5.47 -10.07 -3.57
C ILE A 306 4.59 -9.85 -4.81
N ALA A 307 3.40 -10.44 -4.85
CA ALA A 307 2.52 -10.36 -6.01
C ALA A 307 1.89 -8.96 -6.21
N ASP A 308 1.77 -8.17 -5.15
CA ASP A 308 1.24 -6.80 -5.15
C ASP A 308 2.33 -5.73 -5.29
N PHE A 309 3.61 -6.11 -5.38
CA PHE A 309 4.71 -5.19 -5.59
C PHE A 309 4.80 -4.82 -7.08
N ILE A 310 4.73 -3.52 -7.37
CA ILE A 310 4.83 -3.04 -8.75
C ILE A 310 6.23 -3.24 -9.34
N GLU A 311 7.23 -3.41 -8.47
CA GLU A 311 8.60 -3.76 -8.82
C GLU A 311 8.71 -5.19 -9.36
N ASN A 312 7.75 -6.07 -9.02
CA ASN A 312 7.63 -7.43 -9.56
C ASN A 312 6.74 -7.51 -10.83
N LEU A 313 6.20 -6.39 -11.30
CA LEU A 313 5.33 -6.34 -12.48
C LEU A 313 6.04 -5.70 -13.66
N ILE A 314 5.91 -6.27 -14.84
CA ILE A 314 6.50 -5.72 -16.08
C ILE A 314 5.47 -5.70 -17.22
N MET A 315 5.43 -4.60 -17.97
CA MET A 315 4.54 -4.44 -19.11
C MET A 315 5.12 -5.07 -20.37
N LEU A 316 4.42 -6.09 -20.86
CA LEU A 316 4.79 -6.86 -22.04
C LEU A 316 3.72 -6.77 -23.13
N THR A 317 4.14 -6.95 -24.38
CA THR A 317 3.20 -7.25 -25.46
C THR A 317 2.56 -8.62 -25.26
N PRO A 318 1.41 -8.92 -25.90
CA PRO A 318 0.84 -10.26 -25.88
C PRO A 318 1.83 -11.34 -26.35
N ASN A 319 2.66 -11.06 -27.36
CA ASN A 319 3.63 -12.03 -27.86
C ASN A 319 4.75 -12.29 -26.85
N GLN A 320 5.32 -11.26 -26.26
CA GLN A 320 6.32 -11.40 -25.20
C GLN A 320 5.76 -12.16 -23.99
N HIS A 321 4.51 -11.89 -23.61
CA HIS A 321 3.89 -12.58 -22.48
C HIS A 321 3.63 -14.07 -22.77
N PHE A 322 2.92 -14.39 -23.85
CA PHE A 322 2.43 -15.74 -24.09
C PHE A 322 3.43 -16.65 -24.82
N SER A 323 4.34 -16.08 -25.62
CA SER A 323 5.31 -16.86 -26.39
C SER A 323 6.69 -16.91 -25.73
N MET A 324 7.10 -15.85 -25.02
CA MET A 324 8.45 -15.73 -24.46
C MET A 324 8.48 -15.98 -22.96
N ALA A 325 7.65 -15.27 -22.18
CA ALA A 325 7.60 -15.45 -20.73
C ALA A 325 6.97 -16.80 -20.33
N HIS A 326 6.01 -17.29 -21.11
CA HIS A 326 5.31 -18.55 -20.86
C HIS A 326 5.49 -19.55 -22.01
N PRO A 327 6.53 -20.40 -22.01
CA PRO A 327 6.84 -21.31 -23.11
C PRO A 327 5.62 -22.12 -23.56
N ASN A 328 5.31 -22.09 -24.86
CA ASN A 328 4.17 -22.78 -25.47
C ASN A 328 2.81 -22.39 -24.86
N ASN A 329 2.63 -21.12 -24.49
CA ASN A 329 1.42 -20.59 -23.84
C ASN A 329 1.09 -21.27 -22.49
N LYS A 330 2.06 -21.96 -21.86
CA LYS A 330 1.86 -22.61 -20.56
C LYS A 330 2.08 -21.59 -19.45
N THR A 331 1.03 -20.84 -19.12
CA THR A 331 1.05 -19.76 -18.12
C THR A 331 1.39 -20.18 -16.69
N GLN A 332 1.51 -21.50 -16.44
CA GLN A 332 1.97 -22.05 -15.17
C GLN A 332 3.51 -22.04 -15.02
N TYR A 333 4.25 -21.86 -16.11
CA TYR A 333 5.71 -21.89 -16.11
C TYR A 333 6.28 -20.57 -16.60
N ILE A 334 7.44 -20.19 -16.07
CA ILE A 334 8.20 -19.03 -16.52
C ILE A 334 9.45 -19.52 -17.27
N ASP A 335 9.72 -18.95 -18.45
CA ASP A 335 11.00 -19.16 -19.13
C ASP A 335 12.11 -18.39 -18.41
N LYS A 336 13.12 -19.10 -17.88
CA LYS A 336 14.22 -18.50 -17.13
C LYS A 336 15.07 -17.55 -17.97
N ASP A 337 15.28 -17.85 -19.26
CA ASP A 337 16.05 -16.99 -20.15
C ASP A 337 15.34 -15.64 -20.35
N PHE A 338 14.01 -15.68 -20.54
CA PHE A 338 13.23 -14.45 -20.68
C PHE A 338 13.01 -13.74 -19.34
N GLN A 339 12.90 -14.47 -18.22
CA GLN A 339 12.83 -13.89 -16.88
C GLN A 339 14.06 -13.01 -16.59
N TYR A 340 15.26 -13.47 -16.97
CA TYR A 340 16.48 -12.67 -16.90
C TYR A 340 16.36 -11.36 -17.70
N VAL A 341 15.89 -11.43 -18.95
CA VAL A 341 15.66 -10.24 -19.79
C VAL A 341 14.66 -9.28 -19.16
N CYS A 342 13.59 -9.79 -18.54
CA CYS A 342 12.64 -9.00 -17.79
C CYS A 342 13.28 -8.31 -16.57
N LEU A 343 14.15 -8.99 -15.83
CA LEU A 343 14.83 -8.43 -14.66
C LEU A 343 15.76 -7.27 -15.03
N ILE A 344 16.58 -7.42 -16.08
CA ILE A 344 17.47 -6.34 -16.54
C ILE A 344 16.66 -5.16 -17.09
N ALA A 345 15.59 -5.42 -17.84
CA ALA A 345 14.71 -4.39 -18.37
C ALA A 345 14.02 -3.63 -17.24
N LYS A 346 13.52 -4.36 -16.24
CA LYS A 346 12.88 -3.79 -15.06
C LYS A 346 13.85 -2.94 -14.24
N SER A 347 15.07 -3.44 -14.00
CA SER A 347 16.14 -2.68 -13.35
C SER A 347 16.37 -1.33 -14.04
N ALA A 348 16.44 -1.32 -15.38
CA ALA A 348 16.59 -0.07 -16.13
C ALA A 348 15.38 0.87 -16.00
N ARG A 349 14.15 0.35 -16.03
CA ARG A 349 12.94 1.19 -15.85
C ARG A 349 12.86 1.78 -14.45
N ILE A 350 13.20 1.01 -13.41
CA ILE A 350 13.23 1.49 -12.02
C ILE A 350 14.33 2.54 -11.87
N HIS A 351 15.53 2.29 -12.41
CA HIS A 351 16.62 3.26 -12.43
C HIS A 351 16.20 4.59 -13.06
N ASP A 352 15.63 4.57 -14.26
CA ASP A 352 15.22 5.78 -14.99
C ASP A 352 14.16 6.56 -14.18
N ASN A 353 13.22 5.87 -13.52
CA ASN A 353 12.25 6.52 -12.67
C ASN A 353 12.89 7.19 -11.44
N LEU A 354 13.73 6.46 -10.71
CA LEU A 354 14.35 6.94 -9.46
C LEU A 354 15.38 8.04 -9.69
N THR A 355 16.07 8.04 -10.82
CA THR A 355 17.09 9.05 -11.15
C THR A 355 16.56 10.23 -11.96
N SER A 356 15.33 10.16 -12.48
CA SER A 356 14.70 11.31 -13.15
C SER A 356 14.55 12.54 -12.23
N ASP A 357 14.38 13.71 -12.82
CA ASP A 357 14.09 14.95 -12.08
C ASP A 357 12.65 15.00 -11.52
N ASN A 358 11.82 13.99 -11.81
CA ASN A 358 10.46 13.93 -11.28
C ASN A 358 10.50 13.71 -9.76
N ALA A 359 9.91 14.63 -8.99
CA ALA A 359 9.77 14.50 -7.54
C ALA A 359 8.94 13.28 -7.14
N ASP A 360 8.03 12.85 -8.03
CA ASP A 360 7.18 11.69 -7.83
C ASP A 360 7.79 10.43 -8.39
N LYS A 361 8.35 9.65 -7.46
CA LYS A 361 8.84 8.31 -7.73
C LYS A 361 7.69 7.32 -7.68
N PHE A 362 7.57 6.53 -8.73
CA PHE A 362 6.56 5.49 -8.85
C PHE A 362 7.05 4.20 -8.19
N TYR A 363 8.30 3.83 -8.48
CA TYR A 363 8.98 2.69 -7.89
C TYR A 363 9.71 3.06 -6.59
N ASP A 364 10.07 2.04 -5.82
CA ASP A 364 10.90 2.17 -4.63
C ASP A 364 12.08 1.17 -4.68
N PHE A 365 13.28 1.64 -4.35
CA PHE A 365 14.51 0.83 -4.45
C PHE A 365 14.57 -0.28 -3.41
N ASP A 366 14.12 -0.01 -2.18
CA ASP A 366 14.13 -1.00 -1.10
C ASP A 366 13.05 -2.06 -1.34
N ASP A 367 11.89 -1.68 -1.86
CA ASP A 367 10.87 -2.61 -2.32
C ASP A 367 11.39 -3.48 -3.49
N TYR A 368 12.20 -2.93 -4.40
CA TYR A 368 12.82 -3.73 -5.47
C TYR A 368 13.84 -4.75 -4.91
N LYS A 369 14.70 -4.34 -3.98
CA LYS A 369 15.60 -5.26 -3.28
C LYS A 369 14.84 -6.38 -2.58
N TYR A 370 13.71 -6.05 -1.93
CA TYR A 370 12.84 -7.03 -1.29
C TYR A 370 12.23 -8.03 -2.29
N VAL A 371 11.79 -7.54 -3.46
CA VAL A 371 11.31 -8.39 -4.56
C VAL A 371 12.39 -9.35 -5.05
N LEU A 372 13.61 -8.85 -5.27
CA LEU A 372 14.74 -9.68 -5.74
C LEU A 372 15.14 -10.73 -4.71
N ASN A 373 15.31 -10.33 -3.43
CA ASN A 373 15.59 -11.25 -2.33
C ASN A 373 14.54 -12.36 -2.23
N THR A 374 13.25 -12.00 -2.30
CA THR A 374 12.17 -12.97 -2.19
C THR A 374 12.11 -13.90 -3.39
N GLY A 375 12.21 -13.36 -4.62
CA GLY A 375 12.09 -14.12 -5.86
C GLY A 375 13.30 -14.98 -6.20
N LEU A 376 14.48 -14.66 -5.65
CA LEU A 376 15.72 -15.41 -5.80
C LEU A 376 16.12 -16.18 -4.52
N GLU A 377 15.23 -16.18 -3.51
CA GLU A 377 15.40 -16.90 -2.24
C GLU A 377 16.74 -16.60 -1.55
N THR A 378 17.08 -15.31 -1.45
CA THR A 378 18.33 -14.79 -0.86
C THR A 378 18.07 -13.56 0.01
N ASP A 379 19.07 -13.11 0.76
CA ASP A 379 19.08 -11.83 1.47
C ASP A 379 20.19 -10.87 0.99
N GLU A 380 21.01 -11.30 0.01
CA GLU A 380 22.20 -10.59 -0.45
C GLU A 380 21.93 -9.22 -1.05
N PHE A 381 20.73 -8.98 -1.61
CA PHE A 381 20.39 -7.67 -2.14
C PHE A 381 20.23 -6.63 -1.02
N SER A 382 19.94 -7.05 0.22
CA SER A 382 19.69 -6.14 1.35
C SER A 382 20.89 -5.25 1.68
N SER A 383 22.11 -5.74 1.46
CA SER A 383 23.35 -5.01 1.71
C SER A 383 23.74 -4.03 0.60
N ILE A 384 23.03 -4.01 -0.52
CA ILE A 384 23.33 -3.12 -1.64
C ILE A 384 22.93 -1.68 -1.27
N GLU A 385 23.86 -0.76 -1.49
CA GLU A 385 23.66 0.66 -1.23
C GLU A 385 22.52 1.24 -2.08
N TYR A 386 21.87 2.27 -1.54
CA TYR A 386 20.74 2.90 -2.20
C TYR A 386 21.12 3.45 -3.59
N LEU A 387 20.35 3.08 -4.62
CA LEU A 387 20.58 3.40 -6.04
C LEU A 387 21.81 2.75 -6.69
N ASP A 388 22.47 1.79 -6.03
CA ASP A 388 23.55 1.02 -6.66
C ASP A 388 23.00 -0.09 -7.58
N PHE A 389 22.49 0.32 -8.75
CA PHE A 389 21.97 -0.60 -9.75
C PHE A 389 23.05 -1.45 -10.44
N ALA A 390 24.31 -1.00 -10.42
CA ALA A 390 25.42 -1.81 -10.94
C ALA A 390 25.55 -3.09 -10.10
N SER A 391 25.59 -2.96 -8.76
CA SER A 391 25.59 -4.11 -7.86
C SER A 391 24.31 -4.96 -7.96
N ILE A 392 23.14 -4.35 -8.20
CA ILE A 392 21.89 -5.10 -8.47
C ILE A 392 22.08 -6.00 -9.71
N LEU A 393 22.57 -5.45 -10.82
CA LEU A 393 22.75 -6.18 -12.07
C LEU A 393 23.83 -7.25 -11.94
N ASP A 394 24.95 -6.97 -11.29
CA ASP A 394 26.02 -7.95 -11.06
C ASP A 394 25.51 -9.14 -10.22
N LYS A 395 24.65 -8.88 -9.24
CA LYS A 395 23.99 -9.95 -8.47
C LYS A 395 22.96 -10.72 -9.29
N ILE A 396 22.14 -10.05 -10.09
CA ILE A 396 21.22 -10.75 -11.01
C ILE A 396 22.02 -11.64 -11.97
N ASP A 397 23.11 -11.15 -12.55
CA ASP A 397 24.00 -11.93 -13.42
C ASP A 397 24.57 -13.16 -12.71
N TYR A 398 24.96 -13.01 -11.44
CA TYR A 398 25.42 -14.15 -10.63
C TYR A 398 24.33 -15.23 -10.47
N PHE A 399 23.09 -14.84 -10.15
CA PHE A 399 21.97 -15.79 -10.00
C PHE A 399 21.49 -16.41 -11.32
N TYR A 400 21.79 -15.79 -12.46
CA TYR A 400 21.42 -16.25 -13.81
C TYR A 400 22.66 -16.57 -14.67
N CYS A 401 23.76 -16.99 -14.04
CA CYS A 401 25.03 -17.24 -14.74
C CYS A 401 24.92 -18.30 -15.84
N ASP A 402 24.08 -19.32 -15.66
CA ASP A 402 23.82 -20.34 -16.67
C ASP A 402 23.03 -19.77 -17.86
N GLU A 403 21.96 -19.02 -17.59
CA GLU A 403 21.16 -18.33 -18.61
C GLU A 403 21.95 -17.27 -19.35
N LEU A 404 23.01 -16.70 -18.76
CA LEU A 404 23.90 -15.76 -19.43
C LEU A 404 24.75 -16.41 -20.52
N LEU A 405 25.20 -17.64 -20.31
CA LEU A 405 26.11 -18.32 -21.24
C LEU A 405 25.43 -18.71 -22.55
N ASN A 406 24.16 -19.15 -22.49
CA ASN A 406 23.42 -19.68 -23.64
C ASN A 406 21.97 -19.16 -23.71
N ASN A 407 21.74 -17.89 -23.42
CA ASN A 407 20.40 -17.30 -23.43
C ASN A 407 19.72 -17.38 -24.81
N LYS A 408 18.51 -17.96 -24.88
CA LYS A 408 17.68 -17.97 -26.11
C LYS A 408 17.40 -16.57 -26.66
N TYR A 409 17.41 -15.56 -25.80
CA TYR A 409 17.12 -14.15 -26.08
C TYR A 409 18.35 -13.26 -25.91
N SER A 410 19.56 -13.81 -26.09
CA SER A 410 20.84 -13.08 -25.94
C SER A 410 20.90 -11.77 -26.74
N ASN A 411 20.25 -11.72 -27.91
CA ASN A 411 20.13 -10.52 -28.74
C ASN A 411 19.36 -9.37 -28.07
N LEU A 412 18.54 -9.65 -27.05
CA LEU A 412 17.78 -8.63 -26.30
C LEU A 412 18.56 -8.08 -25.10
N ILE A 413 19.61 -8.75 -24.63
CA ILE A 413 20.31 -8.40 -23.39
C ILE A 413 20.91 -6.99 -23.50
N GLN A 414 21.71 -6.74 -24.54
CA GLN A 414 22.39 -5.45 -24.71
C GLN A 414 21.41 -4.27 -24.83
N GLY A 415 20.26 -4.47 -25.50
CA GLY A 415 19.27 -3.40 -25.71
C GLY A 415 18.47 -3.04 -24.45
N ASN A 416 18.40 -3.96 -23.48
CA ASN A 416 17.66 -3.82 -22.23
C ASN A 416 18.55 -3.48 -21.03
N ARG A 417 19.86 -3.77 -21.10
CA ARG A 417 20.86 -3.39 -20.11
C ARG A 417 21.33 -1.95 -20.33
N ARG A 418 20.52 -0.97 -19.93
CA ARG A 418 20.79 0.47 -20.16
C ARG A 418 21.40 1.21 -18.97
N VAL A 419 21.64 0.52 -17.86
CA VAL A 419 22.16 1.16 -16.64
C VAL A 419 23.69 1.13 -16.65
N VAL A 420 24.31 2.30 -16.55
CA VAL A 420 25.75 2.52 -16.36
C VAL A 420 25.94 3.37 -15.11
#